data_AF-A0AAX2LIP0-F1
#
_entry.id   AF-A0AAX2LIP0-F1
#
_cell.length_a   1.000
_cell.length_b   1.000
_cell.length_c   1.000
_cell.angle_alpha   90.00
_cell.angle_beta   90.00
_cell.angle_gamma   90.00
#
_symmetry.space_group_name_H-M   'P 1'
#
loop_
_entity.id
_entity.type
_entity.pdbx_description
1 polymer ?
#
loop_
_entity_poly.entity_id
_entity_poly.type
_entity_poly.pdbx_seq_one_letter_code
_entity_poly.pdbx_strand_id
1 'polypeptide(L)'
;MKEQTLAEWKAEGVSRFGENIEQHIFKCPNCGRGNKVSEFREYVDSPDKAAVNCIGRYNPQLGCNWAAYGLFGTMGKGRVIKLPNGKSAEVFDFEEVTK
;
A
#
# COMPACT_ATOMS: atom_id res chain seq x y z
N MET A 1 11.07 -4.16 -8.88
CA MET A 1 9.80 -3.45 -8.57
C MET A 1 9.32 -2.73 -9.81
N LYS A 2 8.01 -2.63 -10.02
CA LYS A 2 7.44 -1.82 -11.11
C LYS A 2 7.54 -0.34 -10.74
N GLU A 3 8.10 0.46 -11.64
CA GLU A 3 8.10 1.92 -11.59
C GLU A 3 6.90 2.49 -12.36
N GLN A 4 6.27 3.52 -11.82
CA GLN A 4 5.15 4.21 -12.45
C GLN A 4 4.94 5.60 -11.86
N THR A 5 4.24 6.47 -12.58
CA THR A 5 3.82 7.78 -12.07
C THR A 5 2.69 7.64 -11.06
N LEU A 6 2.48 8.69 -10.25
CA LEU A 6 1.33 8.77 -9.34
C LEU A 6 -0.02 8.59 -10.07
N ALA A 7 -0.13 9.13 -11.29
CA ALA A 7 -1.35 9.03 -12.09
C ALA A 7 -1.60 7.58 -12.57
N GLU A 8 -0.58 6.92 -13.11
CA GLU A 8 -0.66 5.52 -13.54
C GLU A 8 -0.98 4.58 -12.38
N TRP A 9 -0.37 4.79 -11.21
CA TRP A 9 -0.65 3.98 -10.02
C TRP A 9 -2.09 4.12 -9.53
N LYS A 10 -2.62 5.35 -9.50
CA LYS A 10 -4.02 5.60 -9.16
C LYS A 10 -4.96 4.95 -10.17
N ALA A 11 -4.68 5.09 -11.46
CA ALA A 11 -5.47 4.45 -12.52
C ALA A 11 -5.46 2.92 -12.40
N GLU A 12 -4.31 2.32 -12.07
CA GLU A 12 -4.22 0.88 -11.81
C GLU A 12 -5.06 0.45 -10.60
N GLY A 13 -5.00 1.20 -9.50
CA GLY A 13 -5.84 0.94 -8.33
C GLY A 13 -7.33 0.96 -8.66
N VAL A 14 -7.77 1.97 -9.41
CA VAL A 14 -9.16 2.08 -9.89
C VAL A 14 -9.52 0.91 -10.81
N SER A 15 -8.64 0.54 -11.75
CA SER A 15 -8.87 -0.59 -12.65
C SER A 15 -9.00 -1.93 -11.92
N ARG A 16 -8.37 -2.08 -10.75
CA ARG A 16 -8.39 -3.34 -9.97
C ARG A 16 -9.56 -3.40 -8.99
N PHE A 17 -9.84 -2.30 -8.29
CA PHE A 17 -10.73 -2.30 -7.13
C PHE A 17 -11.91 -1.32 -7.24
N GLY A 18 -12.00 -0.57 -8.34
CA GLY A 18 -13.00 0.47 -8.57
C GLY A 18 -12.60 1.84 -8.00
N GLU A 19 -13.43 2.85 -8.24
CA GLU A 19 -13.15 4.25 -7.87
C GLU A 19 -13.11 4.49 -6.36
N ASN A 20 -13.79 3.65 -5.57
CA ASN A 20 -13.79 3.77 -4.13
C ASN A 20 -12.45 3.28 -3.54
N ILE A 21 -11.56 4.22 -3.23
CA ILE A 21 -10.22 3.96 -2.67
C ILE A 21 -10.26 3.11 -1.40
N GLU A 22 -11.36 3.17 -0.64
CA GLU A 22 -11.57 2.37 0.57
C GLU A 22 -11.61 0.85 0.30
N GLN A 23 -11.88 0.47 -0.96
CA GLN A 23 -11.86 -0.91 -1.41
C GLN A 23 -10.49 -1.36 -1.89
N HIS A 24 -9.51 -0.46 -2.04
CA HIS A 24 -8.18 -0.80 -2.53
C HIS A 24 -7.43 -1.61 -1.46
N ILE A 25 -6.70 -2.64 -1.90
CA ILE A 25 -5.99 -3.57 -1.02
C ILE A 25 -4.51 -3.60 -1.42
N PHE A 26 -3.63 -3.42 -0.43
CA PHE A 26 -2.19 -3.41 -0.59
C PHE A 26 -1.51 -4.56 0.15
N LYS A 27 -0.72 -5.36 -0.54
CA LYS A 27 -0.04 -6.54 0.00
C LYS A 27 1.21 -6.16 0.78
N CYS A 28 1.25 -6.49 2.06
CA CYS A 28 2.43 -6.30 2.89
C CYS A 28 3.59 -7.17 2.35
N PRO A 29 4.76 -6.58 2.04
CA PRO A 29 5.89 -7.32 1.48
C PRO A 29 6.55 -8.28 2.47
N ASN A 30 6.30 -8.08 3.77
CA ASN A 30 6.87 -8.88 4.85
C ASN A 30 6.01 -10.08 5.22
N CYS A 31 4.74 -9.85 5.59
CA CYS A 31 3.85 -10.93 6.04
C CYS A 31 2.87 -11.42 4.97
N GLY A 32 2.79 -10.77 3.80
CA GLY A 32 1.90 -11.16 2.71
C GLY A 32 0.41 -10.82 2.91
N ARG A 33 0.02 -10.25 4.06
CA ARG A 33 -1.36 -9.80 4.30
C ARG A 33 -1.75 -8.66 3.35
N GLY A 34 -2.90 -8.77 2.72
CA GLY A 34 -3.56 -7.66 2.05
C GLY A 34 -4.13 -6.66 3.07
N ASN A 35 -3.81 -5.39 2.95
CA ASN A 35 -4.20 -4.31 3.84
C ASN A 35 -5.23 -3.46 3.11
N LYS A 36 -6.50 -3.56 3.48
CA LYS A 36 -7.58 -2.81 2.84
C LYS A 36 -7.64 -1.41 3.43
N VAL A 37 -7.73 -0.39 2.59
CA VAL A 37 -7.73 1.02 3.03
C VAL A 37 -8.79 1.27 4.12
N SER A 38 -10.00 0.72 3.99
CA SER A 38 -11.06 0.89 4.99
C SER A 38 -10.73 0.38 6.39
N GLU A 39 -9.80 -0.57 6.53
CA GLU A 39 -9.39 -1.11 7.82
C GLU A 39 -8.57 -0.10 8.65
N PHE A 40 -8.04 0.96 8.03
CA PHE A 40 -7.17 1.94 8.69
C PHE A 40 -7.94 3.09 9.34
N ARG A 41 -9.22 3.27 8.98
CA ARG A 41 -10.06 4.40 9.43
C ARG A 41 -10.13 4.57 10.95
N GLU A 42 -10.11 3.47 11.68
CA GLU A 42 -10.21 3.48 13.14
C GLU A 42 -8.88 3.78 13.82
N TYR A 43 -7.77 3.79 13.08
CA TYR A 43 -6.42 3.85 13.64
C TYR A 43 -5.63 5.10 13.23
N VAL A 44 -5.98 5.74 12.11
CA VAL A 44 -5.24 6.87 11.55
C VAL A 44 -6.15 7.85 10.84
N ASP A 45 -5.77 9.13 10.84
CA ASP A 45 -6.52 10.20 10.15
C ASP A 45 -6.54 10.04 8.62
N SER A 46 -5.52 9.37 8.07
CA SER A 46 -5.34 9.18 6.63
C SER A 46 -5.26 7.69 6.31
N PRO A 47 -6.37 7.06 5.88
CA PRO A 47 -6.44 5.62 5.61
C PRO A 47 -5.56 5.14 4.45
N ASP A 48 -5.13 6.06 3.57
CA ASP A 48 -4.16 5.80 2.49
C ASP A 48 -2.80 5.30 2.99
N LYS A 49 -2.52 5.42 4.29
CA LYS A 49 -1.40 4.76 4.97
C LYS A 49 -1.35 3.24 4.73
N ALA A 50 -2.46 2.61 4.32
CA ALA A 50 -2.48 1.22 3.88
C ALA A 50 -1.48 0.92 2.74
N ALA A 51 -1.17 1.91 1.89
CA ALA A 51 -0.20 1.76 0.82
C ALA A 51 1.25 1.64 1.32
N VAL A 52 1.53 1.99 2.58
CA VAL A 52 2.91 2.02 3.11
C VAL A 52 3.07 1.36 4.48
N ASN A 53 1.99 0.89 5.10
CA ASN A 53 2.02 0.27 6.42
C ASN A 53 1.22 -1.02 6.44
N CYS A 54 1.74 -2.03 7.14
CA CYS A 54 0.91 -3.16 7.56
C CYS A 54 -0.01 -2.70 8.70
N ILE A 55 -1.29 -3.08 8.65
CA ILE A 55 -2.27 -2.72 9.68
C ILE A 55 -1.87 -3.25 11.07
N GLY A 56 -1.09 -4.33 11.13
CA GLY A 56 -0.57 -4.87 12.39
C GLY A 56 0.35 -3.90 13.16
N ARG A 57 0.85 -2.84 12.49
CA ARG A 57 1.53 -1.71 13.14
C ARG A 57 0.61 -0.94 14.09
N TYR A 58 -0.68 -0.89 13.79
CA TYR A 58 -1.70 -0.17 14.56
C TYR A 58 -2.58 -1.11 15.40
N ASN A 59 -2.74 -2.36 14.96
CA ASN A 59 -3.40 -3.41 15.70
C ASN A 59 -2.42 -4.58 15.96
N PRO A 60 -1.70 -4.57 17.09
CA PRO A 60 -0.70 -5.59 17.41
C PRO A 60 -1.22 -7.04 17.43
N GLN A 61 -2.53 -7.23 17.63
CA GLN A 61 -3.15 -8.56 17.63
C GLN A 61 -3.08 -9.25 16.25
N LEU A 62 -2.93 -8.48 15.17
CA LEU A 62 -2.83 -9.00 13.81
C LEU A 62 -1.41 -9.46 13.43
N GLY A 63 -0.40 -9.14 14.24
CA GLY A 63 1.00 -9.43 13.97
C GLY A 63 1.57 -8.60 12.81
N CYS A 64 2.90 -8.45 12.80
CA CYS A 64 3.68 -7.63 11.85
C CYS A 64 3.48 -6.10 12.01
N ASN A 65 4.59 -5.36 12.08
CA ASN A 65 4.60 -3.89 12.19
C ASN A 65 5.31 -3.20 11.02
N TRP A 66 5.43 -3.91 9.88
CA TRP A 66 6.25 -3.48 8.73
C TRP A 66 5.73 -2.17 8.12
N ALA A 67 6.68 -1.34 7.67
CA ALA A 67 6.42 -0.10 6.96
C ALA A 67 7.34 -0.03 5.72
N ALA A 68 6.82 0.55 4.63
CA ALA A 68 7.56 0.77 3.39
C ALA A 68 8.66 1.83 3.52
N TYR A 69 8.67 2.56 4.65
CA TYR A 69 9.71 3.51 5.00
C TYR A 69 10.62 2.91 6.08
N GLY A 70 11.93 2.93 5.82
CA GLY A 70 12.93 2.30 6.68
C GLY A 70 14.08 1.73 5.85
N LEU A 71 15.07 1.13 6.51
CA LEU A 71 16.29 0.65 5.86
C LEU A 71 16.05 -0.30 4.68
N PHE A 72 15.00 -1.13 4.76
CA PHE A 72 14.70 -2.15 3.76
C PHE A 72 13.53 -1.81 2.83
N GLY A 73 12.89 -0.66 3.02
CA GLY A 73 11.74 -0.23 2.24
C GLY A 73 10.66 -1.32 2.09
N THR A 74 10.37 -1.68 0.84
CA THR A 74 9.42 -2.75 0.48
C THR A 74 10.10 -4.10 0.21
N MET A 75 11.39 -4.25 0.54
CA MET A 75 12.21 -5.44 0.27
C MET A 75 12.21 -5.86 -1.21
N GLY A 76 12.09 -4.88 -2.12
CA GLY A 76 12.03 -5.14 -3.57
C GLY A 76 10.72 -5.76 -4.06
N LYS A 77 9.71 -5.93 -3.18
CA LYS A 77 8.41 -6.56 -3.49
C LYS A 77 7.28 -5.54 -3.68
N GLY A 78 7.56 -4.24 -3.55
CA GLY A 78 6.57 -3.18 -3.72
C GLY A 78 6.56 -2.54 -5.12
N ARG A 79 6.17 -1.27 -5.13
CA ARG A 79 6.14 -0.36 -6.28
C ARG A 79 6.98 0.87 -5.98
N VAL A 80 7.52 1.48 -7.03
CA VAL A 80 8.17 2.79 -6.96
C VAL A 80 7.30 3.80 -7.69
N ILE A 81 6.83 4.83 -6.99
CA ILE A 81 5.92 5.85 -7.50
C ILE A 81 6.70 7.15 -7.74
N LYS A 82 6.76 7.59 -9.00
CA LYS A 82 7.31 8.90 -9.39
C LYS A 82 6.29 9.99 -9.08
N LEU A 83 6.65 10.89 -8.17
CA LEU A 83 5.83 12.01 -7.73
C LEU A 83 6.03 13.22 -8.65
N PRO A 84 5.03 14.11 -8.79
CA PRO A 84 5.14 15.29 -9.66
C PRO A 84 6.29 16.25 -9.30
N ASN A 85 6.79 16.20 -8.06
CA ASN A 85 7.91 17.00 -7.60
C ASN A 85 9.30 16.39 -7.94
N GLY A 86 9.35 15.36 -8.78
CA GLY A 86 10.58 14.68 -9.19
C GLY A 86 11.14 13.69 -8.16
N LYS A 87 10.53 13.58 -6.96
CA LYS A 87 10.88 12.55 -5.98
C LYS A 87 10.21 11.23 -6.31
N SER A 88 10.69 10.15 -5.72
CA SER A 88 10.04 8.85 -5.77
C SER A 88 9.70 8.35 -4.37
N ALA A 89 8.65 7.55 -4.26
CA ALA A 89 8.24 6.89 -3.03
C ALA A 89 8.07 5.38 -3.26
N GLU A 90 8.53 4.57 -2.31
CA GLU A 90 8.18 3.15 -2.28
C GLU A 90 6.85 2.93 -1.57
N VAL A 91 6.00 2.11 -2.18
CA VAL A 91 4.70 1.69 -1.63
C VAL A 91 4.55 0.18 -1.77
N PHE A 92 3.71 -0.42 -0.95
CA PHE A 92 3.32 -1.82 -1.07
C PHE A 92 2.68 -2.09 -2.44
N ASP A 93 2.78 -3.34 -2.90
CA ASP A 93 2.09 -3.73 -4.13
C ASP A 93 0.57 -3.83 -3.90
N PHE A 94 -0.23 -3.74 -4.95
CA PHE A 94 -1.64 -4.12 -4.89
C PHE A 94 -1.77 -5.63 -4.65
N GLU A 95 -2.79 -6.02 -3.90
CA GLU A 95 -3.17 -7.44 -3.82
C GLU A 95 -3.70 -7.95 -5.17
N GLU A 96 -3.53 -9.25 -5.43
CA GLU A 96 -4.14 -9.89 -6.59
C GLU A 96 -5.66 -10.00 -6.39
N VAL A 97 -6.42 -9.57 -7.39
CA VAL A 97 -7.88 -9.77 -7.43
C VAL A 97 -8.13 -11.11 -8.07
N THR A 98 -8.52 -12.12 -7.28
CA THR A 98 -9.00 -13.39 -7.81
C THR A 98 -10.32 -13.14 -8.54
N LYS A 99 -10.37 -13.49 -9.83
CA LYS A 99 -11.60 -13.46 -10.63
C LYS A 99 -12.48 -14.66 -10.33
#